data_AF-A0A8T3XDS3-F1
#
_entry.id   AF-A0A8T3XDS3-F1
#
_cell.length_a   1.000
_cell.length_b   1.000
_cell.length_c   1.000
_cell.angle_alpha   90.00
_cell.angle_beta   90.00
_cell.angle_gamma   90.00
#
_symmetry.space_group_name_H-M   'P 1'
#
loop_
_entity.id
_entity.type
_entity.pdbx_description
1 polymer ?
#
loop_
_entity_poly.entity_id
_entity_poly.type
_entity_poly.pdbx_seq_one_letter_code
_entity_poly.pdbx_strand_id
1 'polypeptide(L)'
;MVSLEHNNHSVGQSAYHIVFRPRYNVCVFRHPWVKQVCEDALKETAKNHNITIYEMKVLSDHIHMFVGLPPTLSLSKAFQLIKGASSRKILQRCTKWRAFFSYDGRQQPHLWSKGKFYRSVGNVKADIIQNYIANSNKWDFDYLDKQPTLDLYQRGQD
;
A
#
# COMPACT_ATOMS: atom_id res chain seq x y z
N MET A 1 3.48 -15.40 -2.65
CA MET A 1 4.60 -14.73 -1.96
C MET A 1 5.07 -13.57 -2.82
N VAL A 2 5.53 -12.46 -2.24
CA VAL A 2 6.15 -11.35 -3.00
C VAL A 2 7.64 -11.67 -3.19
N SER A 3 8.13 -11.66 -4.42
CA SER A 3 9.55 -11.90 -4.75
C SER A 3 10.42 -10.67 -4.49
N LEU A 4 11.75 -10.83 -4.54
CA LEU A 4 12.66 -9.70 -4.59
C LEU A 4 12.56 -8.98 -5.95
N GLU A 5 12.70 -7.66 -5.91
CA GLU A 5 12.80 -6.81 -7.10
C GLU A 5 14.28 -6.54 -7.39
N HIS A 6 14.69 -6.79 -8.64
CA HIS A 6 16.05 -6.59 -9.14
C HIS A 6 16.09 -5.37 -10.06
N ASN A 7 16.90 -4.39 -9.69
CA ASN A 7 17.19 -3.18 -10.45
C ASN A 7 18.69 -3.07 -10.71
N ASN A 8 19.11 -2.24 -11.66
CA ASN A 8 20.53 -2.07 -12.06
C ASN A 8 21.50 -1.83 -10.89
N HIS A 9 21.05 -1.22 -9.79
CA HIS A 9 21.87 -0.89 -8.63
C HIS A 9 21.25 -1.30 -7.29
N SER A 10 20.18 -2.11 -7.28
CA SER A 10 19.56 -2.54 -6.03
C SER A 10 18.78 -3.83 -6.21
N VAL A 11 18.87 -4.71 -5.20
CA VAL A 11 18.02 -5.89 -5.05
C VAL A 11 17.34 -5.79 -3.71
N GLY A 12 16.02 -5.96 -3.66
CA GLY A 12 15.32 -5.90 -2.39
C GLY A 12 13.81 -5.98 -2.50
N GLN A 13 13.15 -5.80 -1.35
CA GLN A 13 11.70 -5.79 -1.25
C GLN A 13 11.27 -4.68 -0.29
N SER A 14 10.29 -3.89 -0.73
CA SER A 14 9.75 -2.77 0.03
C SER A 14 8.23 -2.86 0.03
N ALA A 15 7.72 -3.83 0.79
CA ALA A 15 6.30 -4.16 0.83
C ALA A 15 5.65 -3.71 2.15
N TYR A 16 4.46 -3.13 2.05
CA TYR A 16 3.75 -2.54 3.18
C TYR A 16 2.25 -2.85 3.15
N HIS A 17 1.70 -3.14 4.32
CA HIS A 17 0.28 -3.05 4.56
C HIS A 17 -0.04 -1.63 5.03
N ILE A 18 -0.83 -0.90 4.24
CA ILE A 18 -1.26 0.46 4.57
C ILE A 18 -2.78 0.51 4.77
N VAL A 19 -3.20 1.32 5.74
CA VAL A 19 -4.61 1.59 6.02
C VAL A 19 -4.83 3.08 6.25
N PHE A 20 -5.88 3.61 5.65
CA PHE A 20 -6.32 4.98 5.87
C PHE A 20 -7.82 5.10 5.69
N ARG A 21 -8.41 6.15 6.28
CA ARG A 21 -9.86 6.33 6.35
C ARG A 21 -10.31 7.77 6.07
N PRO A 22 -11.54 7.98 5.57
CA PRO A 22 -12.13 9.30 5.41
C PRO A 22 -12.16 10.08 6.73
N ARG A 23 -12.20 11.40 6.62
CA ARG A 23 -12.38 12.29 7.76
C ARG A 23 -13.77 12.05 8.37
N TYR A 24 -13.87 12.21 9.69
CA TYR A 24 -15.09 12.00 10.47
C TYR A 24 -15.65 10.58 10.45
N ASN A 25 -14.86 9.59 10.00
CA ASN A 25 -15.23 8.16 9.95
C ASN A 25 -16.50 7.89 9.17
N VAL A 26 -16.76 8.72 8.15
CA VAL A 26 -17.97 8.59 7.34
C VAL A 26 -17.84 7.39 6.42
N CYS A 27 -18.94 6.66 6.27
CA CYS A 27 -19.06 5.51 5.39
C CYS A 27 -19.23 5.90 3.91
N VAL A 28 -18.32 6.74 3.38
CA VAL A 28 -18.39 7.33 2.02
C VAL A 28 -18.49 6.27 0.92
N PHE A 29 -17.85 5.12 1.12
CA PHE A 29 -17.77 4.05 0.14
C PHE A 29 -18.93 3.05 0.21
N ARG A 30 -19.97 3.30 1.02
CA ARG A 30 -21.26 2.60 0.89
C ARG A 30 -21.94 2.88 -0.44
N HIS A 31 -21.62 4.01 -1.06
CA HIS A 31 -22.11 4.34 -2.39
C HIS A 31 -21.23 3.66 -3.45
N PRO A 32 -21.77 2.72 -4.25
CA PRO A 32 -20.98 1.93 -5.20
C PRO A 32 -20.19 2.80 -6.19
N TRP A 33 -20.80 3.88 -6.69
CA TRP A 33 -20.14 4.82 -7.58
C TRP A 33 -18.89 5.47 -6.96
N VAL A 34 -18.97 5.90 -5.70
CA VAL A 34 -17.85 6.57 -5.02
C VAL A 34 -16.72 5.58 -4.75
N LYS A 35 -17.08 4.34 -4.38
CA LYS A 35 -16.14 3.24 -4.23
C LYS A 35 -15.39 2.97 -5.53
N GLN A 36 -16.10 2.85 -6.66
CA GLN A 36 -15.50 2.64 -7.97
C GLN A 36 -14.53 3.77 -8.36
N VAL A 37 -14.96 5.03 -8.23
CA VAL A 37 -14.10 6.20 -8.50
C VAL A 37 -12.84 6.19 -7.62
N CYS A 38 -12.96 5.76 -6.36
CA CYS A 38 -11.83 5.61 -5.46
C CYS A 38 -10.85 4.53 -5.94
N GLU A 39 -11.35 3.33 -6.25
CA GLU A 39 -10.52 2.22 -6.72
C GLU A 39 -9.77 2.57 -8.01
N ASP A 40 -10.46 3.22 -8.96
CA ASP A 40 -9.85 3.67 -10.21
C ASP A 40 -8.75 4.70 -9.97
N ALA A 41 -9.00 5.68 -9.10
CA ALA A 41 -8.01 6.69 -8.74
C ALA A 41 -6.78 6.08 -8.04
N LEU A 42 -6.98 5.09 -7.17
CA LEU A 42 -5.88 4.39 -6.48
C LEU A 42 -5.04 3.58 -7.46
N LYS A 43 -5.67 2.83 -8.37
CA LYS A 43 -4.98 2.04 -9.41
C LYS A 43 -4.19 2.94 -10.37
N GLU A 44 -4.78 4.03 -10.83
CA GLU A 44 -4.12 5.00 -11.71
C GLU A 44 -2.93 5.65 -11.01
N THR A 45 -3.11 6.11 -9.76
CA THR A 45 -2.02 6.72 -8.98
C THR A 45 -0.87 5.74 -8.79
N ALA A 46 -1.19 4.48 -8.49
CA ALA A 46 -0.18 3.45 -8.31
C ALA A 46 0.61 3.20 -9.60
N LYS A 47 -0.09 3.07 -10.73
CA LYS A 47 0.54 2.94 -12.06
C LYS A 47 1.46 4.12 -12.38
N ASN A 48 1.02 5.35 -12.14
CA ASN A 48 1.77 6.56 -12.47
C ASN A 48 3.03 6.77 -11.62
N HIS A 49 3.14 6.09 -10.48
CA HIS A 49 4.24 6.24 -9.52
C HIS A 49 4.98 4.93 -9.26
N ASN A 50 4.80 3.93 -10.15
CA ASN A 50 5.44 2.62 -10.07
C ASN A 50 5.21 1.94 -8.70
N ILE A 51 4.05 2.16 -8.10
CA ILE A 51 3.63 1.46 -6.89
C ILE A 51 2.93 0.17 -7.33
N THR A 52 3.42 -0.96 -6.86
CA THR A 52 2.79 -2.26 -7.09
C THR A 52 1.65 -2.43 -6.09
N ILE A 53 0.42 -2.68 -6.55
CA ILE A 53 -0.69 -3.08 -5.67
C ILE A 53 -0.80 -4.59 -5.74
N TYR A 54 -0.41 -5.29 -4.68
CA TYR A 54 -0.60 -6.74 -4.58
C TYR A 54 -2.05 -7.08 -4.27
N GLU A 55 -2.66 -6.33 -3.34
CA GLU A 55 -4.07 -6.46 -3.02
C GLU A 55 -4.63 -5.15 -2.47
N MET A 56 -5.92 -4.90 -2.71
CA MET A 56 -6.61 -3.72 -2.20
C MET A 56 -8.06 -4.05 -1.89
N LYS A 57 -8.54 -3.55 -0.76
CA LYS A 57 -9.94 -3.64 -0.35
C LYS A 57 -10.43 -2.28 0.13
N VAL A 58 -11.44 -1.76 -0.55
CA VAL A 58 -12.18 -0.55 -0.13
C VAL A 58 -13.42 -0.99 0.66
N LEU A 59 -13.38 -0.79 1.98
CA LEU A 59 -14.51 -0.98 2.87
C LEU A 59 -15.32 0.33 2.96
N SER A 60 -16.49 0.28 3.60
CA SER A 60 -17.41 1.42 3.68
C SER A 60 -16.76 2.69 4.22
N ASP A 61 -15.87 2.55 5.21
CA ASP A 61 -15.33 3.62 6.04
C ASP A 61 -13.79 3.65 6.08
N HIS A 62 -13.09 2.72 5.44
CA HIS A 62 -11.63 2.70 5.36
C HIS A 62 -11.11 1.82 4.21
N ILE A 63 -9.82 1.94 3.92
CA ILE A 63 -9.17 1.22 2.81
C ILE A 63 -7.98 0.46 3.34
N HIS A 64 -7.87 -0.82 2.96
CA HIS A 64 -6.69 -1.65 3.11
C HIS A 64 -5.98 -1.76 1.76
N MET A 65 -4.66 -1.56 1.75
CA MET A 65 -3.84 -1.88 0.58
C MET A 65 -2.58 -2.62 1.02
N PHE A 66 -2.25 -3.68 0.29
CA PHE A 66 -0.95 -4.32 0.33
C PHE A 66 -0.16 -3.86 -0.90
N VAL A 67 0.90 -3.09 -0.68
CA VAL A 67 1.62 -2.37 -1.74
C VAL A 67 3.12 -2.63 -1.69
N GLY A 68 3.74 -2.68 -2.86
CA GLY A 68 5.19 -2.60 -3.06
C GLY A 68 5.55 -1.18 -3.50
N LEU A 69 6.53 -0.56 -2.83
CA LEU A 69 7.03 0.77 -3.19
C LEU A 69 8.41 0.66 -3.85
N PRO A 70 8.70 1.43 -4.90
CA PRO A 70 10.05 1.49 -5.42
C PRO A 70 10.98 2.11 -4.37
N PRO A 71 12.28 1.73 -4.33
CA PRO A 71 13.22 2.17 -3.30
C PRO A 71 13.42 3.69 -3.27
N THR A 72 13.14 4.37 -4.39
CA THR A 72 13.22 5.83 -4.52
C THR A 72 11.99 6.56 -3.93
N LEU A 73 10.91 5.83 -3.64
CA LEU A 73 9.67 6.41 -3.13
C LEU A 73 9.50 6.11 -1.64
N SER A 74 9.59 7.14 -0.81
CA SER A 74 9.34 7.00 0.62
C SER A 74 7.88 6.68 0.92
N LEU A 75 7.65 5.89 1.98
CA LEU A 75 6.30 5.55 2.44
C LEU A 75 5.44 6.79 2.74
N SER A 76 6.05 7.84 3.32
CA SER A 76 5.34 9.10 3.57
C SER A 76 4.85 9.76 2.28
N LYS A 77 5.70 9.75 1.24
CA LYS A 77 5.35 10.28 -0.08
C LYS A 77 4.27 9.43 -0.76
N ALA A 78 4.35 8.11 -0.66
CA ALA A 78 3.32 7.21 -1.17
C ALA A 78 1.94 7.54 -0.57
N PHE A 79 1.84 7.73 0.77
CA PHE A 79 0.59 8.18 1.40
C PHE A 79 0.12 9.53 0.86
N GLN A 80 1.02 10.49 0.64
CA GLN A 80 0.67 11.81 0.10
C GLN A 80 0.06 11.69 -1.30
N LEU A 81 0.67 10.89 -2.18
CA LEU A 81 0.22 10.68 -3.56
C LEU A 81 -1.12 9.95 -3.59
N ILE A 82 -1.20 8.80 -2.92
CA ILE A 82 -2.39 7.94 -2.85
C ILE A 82 -3.58 8.71 -2.29
N LYS A 83 -3.43 9.37 -1.13
CA LYS A 83 -4.52 10.12 -0.49
C LYS A 83 -4.85 11.39 -1.27
N GLY A 84 -3.84 12.10 -1.78
CA GLY A 84 -4.04 13.35 -2.52
C GLY A 84 -4.79 13.16 -3.84
N ALA A 85 -4.34 12.22 -4.66
CA ALA A 85 -4.94 11.95 -5.98
C ALA A 85 -6.36 11.40 -5.86
N SER A 86 -6.58 10.41 -4.97
CA SER A 86 -7.91 9.86 -4.72
C SER A 86 -8.88 10.91 -4.18
N SER A 87 -8.45 11.75 -3.22
CA SER A 87 -9.27 12.86 -2.70
C SER A 87 -9.67 13.80 -3.83
N ARG A 88 -8.71 14.22 -4.66
CA ARG A 88 -8.99 15.12 -5.78
C ARG A 88 -10.03 14.52 -6.73
N LYS A 89 -9.82 13.27 -7.15
CA LYS A 89 -10.69 12.61 -8.15
C LYS A 89 -12.11 12.39 -7.63
N ILE A 90 -12.24 11.95 -6.37
CA ILE A 90 -13.56 11.78 -5.72
C ILE A 90 -14.27 13.12 -5.57
N LEU A 91 -13.60 14.15 -5.07
CA LEU A 91 -14.22 15.46 -4.83
C LEU A 91 -14.58 16.20 -6.13
N GLN A 92 -13.89 15.90 -7.24
CA GLN A 92 -14.27 16.39 -8.57
C GLN A 92 -15.50 15.67 -9.13
N ARG A 93 -15.55 14.34 -9.01
CA ARG A 93 -16.63 13.50 -9.59
C ARG A 93 -17.89 13.42 -8.72
N CYS A 94 -17.77 13.70 -7.42
CA CYS A 94 -18.86 13.55 -6.44
C CYS A 94 -19.09 14.87 -5.67
N THR A 95 -19.85 15.79 -6.29
CA THR A 95 -20.12 17.13 -5.76
C THR A 95 -20.78 17.14 -4.38
N LYS A 96 -21.66 16.16 -4.09
CA LYS A 96 -22.27 15.98 -2.76
C LYS A 96 -21.20 15.79 -1.66
N TRP A 97 -20.22 14.92 -1.91
CA TRP A 97 -19.13 14.69 -0.95
C TRP A 97 -18.19 15.89 -0.87
N ARG A 98 -17.99 16.60 -1.99
CA ARG A 98 -17.26 17.87 -1.98
C ARG A 98 -17.89 18.89 -1.03
N ALA A 99 -19.20 19.10 -1.12
CA ALA A 99 -19.92 20.01 -0.23
C ALA A 99 -19.79 19.58 1.25
N PHE A 100 -19.99 18.29 1.54
CA PHE A 100 -19.86 17.74 2.89
C PHE A 100 -18.46 17.97 3.50
N PHE A 101 -17.39 17.72 2.73
CA PHE A 101 -16.02 17.87 3.22
C PHE A 101 -15.49 19.31 3.20
N SER A 102 -16.27 20.28 2.69
CA SER A 102 -15.97 21.73 2.74
C SER A 102 -16.56 22.44 3.96
N TYR A 103 -17.49 21.82 4.70
CA TYR A 103 -18.37 22.48 5.69
C TYR A 103 -17.64 23.07 6.93
N ASP A 104 -16.34 22.84 7.10
CA ASP A 104 -15.53 23.18 8.28
C ASP A 104 -14.84 24.57 8.19
N GLY A 105 -15.44 25.54 7.48
CA GLY A 105 -14.86 26.89 7.31
C GLY A 105 -13.55 26.95 6.52
N ARG A 106 -13.17 25.86 5.83
CA ARG A 106 -11.93 25.78 5.04
C ARG A 106 -12.20 26.08 3.58
N GLN A 107 -11.26 26.78 2.95
CA GLN A 107 -11.31 27.05 1.51
C GLN A 107 -11.22 25.78 0.65
N GLN A 108 -10.66 24.69 1.18
CA GLN A 108 -10.47 23.44 0.42
C GLN A 108 -11.08 22.22 1.14
N PRO A 109 -11.82 21.37 0.41
CA PRO A 109 -12.37 20.13 0.95
C PRO A 109 -11.28 19.09 1.21
N HIS A 110 -11.37 18.39 2.34
CA HIS A 110 -10.43 17.32 2.71
C HIS A 110 -11.18 16.01 2.98
N LEU A 111 -11.06 15.05 2.05
CA LEU A 111 -11.72 13.74 2.17
C LEU A 111 -11.12 12.88 3.28
N TRP A 112 -9.79 12.83 3.39
CA TRP A 112 -9.11 11.87 4.26
C TRP A 112 -8.80 12.42 5.65
N SER A 113 -8.82 11.54 6.64
CA SER A 113 -8.31 11.87 7.98
C SER A 113 -6.79 12.07 7.95
N LYS A 114 -6.23 12.79 8.95
CA LYS A 114 -4.76 12.95 9.08
C LYS A 114 -4.07 11.61 9.39
N GLY A 115 -4.76 10.75 10.14
CA GLY A 115 -4.28 9.43 10.54
C GLY A 115 -4.00 8.51 9.37
N LYS A 116 -3.07 7.59 9.59
CA LYS A 116 -2.64 6.54 8.67
C LYS A 116 -2.00 5.44 9.50
N PHE A 117 -2.25 4.19 9.11
CA PHE A 117 -1.60 3.01 9.66
C PHE A 117 -0.73 2.41 8.58
N TYR A 118 0.44 1.92 8.96
CA TYR A 118 1.32 1.17 8.09
C TYR A 118 2.06 0.10 8.87
N ARG A 119 2.36 -1.00 8.20
CA ARG A 119 3.20 -2.08 8.72
C ARG A 119 4.07 -2.62 7.57
N SER A 120 5.36 -2.76 7.81
CA SER A 120 6.24 -3.47 6.87
C SER A 120 5.82 -4.95 6.80
N VAL A 121 5.78 -5.48 5.59
CA VAL A 121 5.50 -6.89 5.32
C VAL A 121 6.76 -7.48 4.72
N GLY A 122 7.33 -8.47 5.41
CA GLY A 122 8.48 -9.23 4.92
C GLY A 122 8.38 -10.63 5.50
N ASN A 123 8.59 -11.65 4.66
CA ASN A 123 8.58 -13.03 5.09
C ASN A 123 10.00 -13.54 5.29
N VAL A 124 10.76 -12.88 6.17
CA VAL A 124 12.13 -13.26 6.47
C VAL A 124 12.26 -13.51 7.96
N LYS A 125 12.57 -14.76 8.34
CA LYS A 125 12.89 -15.12 9.71
C LYS A 125 14.26 -14.56 10.09
N ALA A 126 14.46 -14.22 11.37
CA ALA A 126 15.73 -13.74 11.86
C ALA A 126 16.88 -14.70 11.52
N ASP A 127 16.65 -16.01 11.68
CA ASP A 127 17.62 -17.07 11.38
C ASP A 127 18.06 -17.07 9.90
N ILE A 128 17.17 -16.73 8.97
CA ILE A 128 17.49 -16.62 7.53
C ILE A 128 18.43 -15.45 7.30
N ILE A 129 18.16 -14.31 7.94
CA ILE A 129 19.02 -13.12 7.85
C ILE A 129 20.39 -13.41 8.49
N GLN A 130 20.42 -14.04 9.66
CA GLN A 130 21.65 -14.41 10.35
C GLN A 130 22.49 -15.40 9.53
N ASN A 131 21.85 -16.43 8.97
CA ASN A 131 22.52 -17.41 8.13
C ASN A 131 23.03 -16.78 6.83
N TYR A 132 22.27 -15.85 6.23
CA TYR A 132 22.74 -15.06 5.10
C TYR A 132 23.98 -14.23 5.48
N ILE A 133 23.95 -13.50 6.60
CA ILE A 133 25.10 -12.71 7.06
C ILE A 133 26.34 -13.59 7.32
N ALA A 134 26.15 -14.76 7.95
CA ALA A 134 27.25 -15.65 8.31
C ALA A 134 27.91 -16.34 7.11
N ASN A 135 27.15 -16.63 6.05
CA ASN A 135 27.62 -17.40 4.90
C ASN A 135 27.78 -16.58 3.61
N SER A 136 27.36 -15.31 3.61
CA SER A 136 27.50 -14.43 2.44
C SER A 136 28.94 -13.92 2.34
N ASN A 137 29.74 -14.64 1.53
CA ASN A 137 31.13 -14.27 1.23
C ASN A 137 31.26 -13.39 -0.03
N LYS A 138 30.16 -13.18 -0.76
CA LYS A 138 30.08 -12.44 -2.02
C LYS A 138 28.78 -11.65 -2.07
N TRP A 139 28.77 -10.58 -2.87
CA TRP A 139 27.58 -9.75 -3.12
C TRP A 139 26.58 -10.48 -4.04
N ASP A 140 26.06 -11.60 -3.56
CA ASP A 140 25.15 -12.51 -4.26
C ASP A 140 23.85 -12.66 -3.48
N PHE A 141 22.76 -12.12 -4.04
CA PHE A 141 21.43 -12.12 -3.43
C PHE A 141 20.54 -13.26 -3.93
N ASP A 142 21.00 -14.07 -4.90
CA ASP A 142 20.24 -15.21 -5.44
C ASP A 142 19.90 -16.23 -4.35
N TYR A 143 20.73 -16.31 -3.31
CA TYR A 143 20.50 -17.18 -2.15
C TYR A 143 19.16 -16.90 -1.48
N LEU A 144 18.72 -15.63 -1.46
CA LEU A 144 17.46 -15.22 -0.84
C LEU A 144 16.24 -15.59 -1.70
N ASP A 145 16.40 -15.69 -3.02
CA ASP A 145 15.35 -16.12 -3.95
C ASP A 145 15.20 -17.66 -4.03
N LYS A 146 16.27 -18.42 -3.73
CA LYS A 146 16.33 -19.89 -3.89
C LYS A 146 15.89 -20.70 -2.66
N GLN A 147 15.50 -20.06 -1.56
CA GLN A 147 15.06 -20.76 -0.34
C GLN A 147 13.63 -21.32 -0.52
N PRO A 148 13.37 -22.61 -0.23
CA PRO A 148 12.04 -23.19 -0.36
C PRO A 148 11.05 -22.45 0.54
N THR A 149 9.90 -22.09 0.00
CA THR A 149 8.79 -21.58 0.79
C THR A 149 8.40 -22.64 1.83
N LEU A 150 8.11 -22.21 3.06
CA LEU A 150 7.58 -23.06 4.13
C LEU A 150 6.15 -23.56 3.84
N ASP A 151 5.77 -23.73 2.58
CA ASP A 151 4.50 -24.38 2.17
C ASP A 151 4.52 -25.89 2.44
N LEU A 152 5.66 -26.45 2.90
CA LEU A 152 5.81 -27.87 3.28
C LEU A 152 5.61 -28.15 4.78
N TYR A 153 5.40 -27.15 5.63
CA TYR A 153 5.10 -27.37 7.07
C TYR A 153 3.64 -27.11 7.46
N GLN A 154 2.80 -26.60 6.56
CA GLN A 154 1.37 -26.37 6.82
C GLN A 154 0.43 -27.43 6.20
N ARG A 155 0.98 -28.51 5.60
CA ARG A 155 0.20 -29.69 5.15
C ARG A 155 0.25 -30.88 6.13
N GLY A 156 0.73 -30.65 7.36
CA GLY A 156 0.88 -31.68 8.39
C GLY A 156 0.10 -31.39 9.68
N GLN A 157 -0.80 -30.42 9.69
CA GLN A 157 -1.77 -30.17 10.76
C GLN A 157 -3.07 -29.69 10.14
N ASP A 158 -3.84 -30.66 9.63
CA ASP A 158 -5.31 -30.75 9.64
C ASP A 158 -5.74 -32.00 8.84
#